data_AF-A0AA46TUV2-F1
#
_entry.id   AF-A0AA46TUV2-F1
#
_cell.length_a   1.000
_cell.length_b   1.000
_cell.length_c   1.000
_cell.angle_alpha   90.00
_cell.angle_beta   90.00
_cell.angle_gamma   90.00
#
_symmetry.space_group_name_H-M   'P 1'
#
loop_
_entity.id
_entity.type
_entity.pdbx_description
1 polymer ?
#
loop_
_entity_poly.entity_id
_entity_poly.type
_entity_poly.pdbx_seq_one_letter_code
_entity_poly.pdbx_strand_id
1 'polypeptide(L)'
;MFYKKLENGKYRYFEKFFDKNQGKWRQTTITLNSKSRIAQSEARNRLSLKIEKILLKEEVQILQEVPTVDEVFKEWREIRDEELKASSVHTETWAFIKFLKKFGTQPISDVTGQEIQRFILDLNLAPTTRVIRKTYYNLLFEYAQNVKGHAKM
;
A
#
# COMPACT_ATOMS: atom_id res chain seq x y z
N MET A 1 19.41 7.02 -22.68
CA MET A 1 20.66 6.26 -22.39
C MET A 1 21.92 7.04 -22.77
N PHE A 2 22.85 7.22 -21.83
CA PHE A 2 24.19 7.83 -22.03
C PHE A 2 25.29 6.84 -21.65
N TYR A 3 26.55 7.11 -22.02
CA TYR A 3 27.68 6.29 -21.60
C TYR A 3 28.97 7.09 -21.35
N LYS A 4 29.85 6.56 -20.49
CA LYS A 4 31.19 7.10 -20.19
C LYS A 4 32.24 5.98 -20.28
N LYS A 5 33.40 6.26 -20.87
CA LYS A 5 34.55 5.34 -20.84
C LYS A 5 35.22 5.41 -19.47
N LEU A 6 35.53 4.25 -18.91
CA LEU A 6 36.22 4.09 -17.63
C LEU A 6 37.73 3.94 -17.85
N GLU A 7 38.52 4.19 -16.80
CA GLU A 7 39.98 4.05 -16.80
C GLU A 7 40.42 2.61 -17.17
N ASN A 8 39.64 1.61 -16.75
CA ASN A 8 39.86 0.20 -17.09
C ASN A 8 39.49 -0.18 -18.54
N GLY A 9 39.22 0.79 -19.41
CA GLY A 9 38.89 0.58 -20.83
C GLY A 9 37.44 0.17 -21.09
N LYS A 10 36.64 -0.14 -20.07
CA LYS A 10 35.22 -0.50 -20.21
C LYS A 10 34.34 0.73 -20.39
N TYR A 11 33.08 0.51 -20.78
CA TYR A 11 32.07 1.55 -20.99
C TYR A 11 30.95 1.39 -19.97
N ARG A 12 30.73 2.42 -19.15
CA ARG A 12 29.60 2.51 -18.23
C ARG A 12 28.44 3.21 -18.91
N TYR A 13 27.38 2.46 -19.16
CA TYR A 13 26.09 2.91 -19.64
C TYR A 13 25.20 3.31 -18.47
N PHE A 14 24.43 4.38 -18.62
CA PHE A 14 23.51 4.84 -17.60
C PHE A 14 22.26 5.48 -18.17
N GLU A 15 21.18 5.38 -17.39
CA GLU A 15 19.86 5.88 -17.73
C GLU A 15 19.22 6.46 -16.49
N LYS A 16 18.71 7.69 -16.61
CA LYS A 16 17.89 8.31 -15.56
C LYS A 16 16.43 7.94 -15.79
N PHE A 17 15.73 7.62 -14.71
CA PHE A 17 14.30 7.38 -14.72
C PHE A 17 13.67 8.10 -13.54
N PHE A 18 12.40 8.47 -13.70
CA PHE A 18 11.63 9.09 -12.63
C PHE A 18 10.94 7.99 -11.83
N ASP A 19 11.25 7.94 -10.54
CA ASP A 19 10.60 7.07 -9.59
C ASP A 19 9.36 7.79 -9.05
N LYS A 20 8.19 7.39 -9.57
CA LYS A 20 6.90 7.99 -9.18
C LYS A 20 6.57 7.70 -7.71
N ASN A 21 7.02 6.57 -7.19
CA ASN A 21 6.73 6.12 -5.84
C ASN A 21 7.49 6.97 -4.81
N GLN A 22 8.76 7.27 -5.08
CA GLN A 22 9.61 8.08 -4.19
C GLN A 22 9.69 9.57 -4.60
N GLY A 23 8.96 9.98 -5.64
CA GLY A 23 8.92 11.36 -6.13
C GLY A 23 10.27 11.93 -6.56
N LYS A 24 11.24 11.09 -6.96
CA LYS A 24 12.62 11.52 -7.22
C LYS A 24 13.23 10.91 -8.46
N TRP A 25 14.22 11.60 -9.03
CA TRP A 25 14.99 11.10 -10.16
C TRP A 25 16.07 10.13 -9.68
N ARG A 26 16.12 8.95 -10.32
CA ARG A 26 17.11 7.91 -10.03
C ARG A 26 17.90 7.57 -11.29
N GLN A 27 19.06 6.95 -11.11
CA GLN A 27 19.93 6.55 -12.20
C GLN A 27 20.33 5.09 -12.04
N THR A 28 20.15 4.30 -13.11
CA THR A 28 20.67 2.94 -13.20
C THR A 28 21.90 2.91 -14.10
N THR A 29 22.82 1.98 -13.83
CA THR A 29 24.06 1.83 -14.61
C THR A 29 24.37 0.37 -14.89
N ILE A 30 25.02 0.13 -16.03
CA ILE A 30 25.56 -1.16 -16.51
C ILE A 30 26.93 -0.91 -17.14
N THR A 31 27.86 -1.84 -17.01
CA THR A 31 29.20 -1.72 -17.60
C THR A 31 29.40 -2.83 -18.64
N LEU A 32 29.81 -2.48 -19.86
CA LEU A 32 30.16 -3.42 -20.93
C LEU A 32 31.55 -3.12 -21.48
N ASN A 33 32.15 -4.07 -22.19
CA ASN A 33 33.51 -3.93 -22.72
C ASN A 33 33.58 -3.16 -24.04
N SER A 34 32.44 -2.87 -24.69
CA SER A 34 32.41 -2.27 -26.03
C SER A 34 31.41 -1.12 -26.13
N LYS A 35 31.69 -0.21 -27.07
CA LYS A 35 30.80 0.88 -27.51
C LYS A 35 30.07 0.60 -28.84
N SER A 36 30.15 -0.62 -29.35
CA SER A 36 29.51 -1.00 -30.62
C SER A 36 28.00 -0.80 -30.57
N ARG A 37 27.36 -0.66 -31.74
CA ARG A 37 25.89 -0.53 -31.82
C ARG A 37 25.16 -1.70 -31.16
N ILE A 38 25.73 -2.91 -31.27
CA ILE A 38 25.22 -4.13 -30.64
C ILE A 38 25.31 -3.99 -29.11
N ALA A 39 26.47 -3.60 -28.57
CA ALA A 39 26.65 -3.39 -27.13
C ALA A 39 25.73 -2.29 -26.59
N GLN A 40 25.49 -1.22 -27.33
CA GLN A 40 24.54 -0.17 -26.96
C GLN A 40 23.08 -0.67 -26.95
N SER A 41 22.70 -1.54 -27.89
CA SER A 41 21.38 -2.17 -27.91
C SER A 41 21.19 -3.09 -26.70
N GLU A 42 22.20 -3.90 -26.40
CA GLU A 42 22.22 -4.78 -25.23
C GLU A 42 22.17 -3.99 -23.92
N ALA A 43 22.93 -2.89 -23.84
CA ALA A 43 22.92 -2.00 -22.69
C ALA A 43 21.53 -1.40 -22.45
N ARG A 44 20.85 -0.92 -23.50
CA ARG A 44 19.47 -0.42 -23.42
C ARG A 44 18.52 -1.48 -22.86
N ASN A 45 18.50 -2.67 -23.47
CA ASN A 45 17.61 -3.75 -23.01
C ASN A 45 17.87 -4.12 -21.54
N ARG A 46 19.14 -4.24 -21.13
CA ARG A 46 19.49 -4.54 -19.74
C ARG A 46 19.14 -3.40 -18.77
N LEU A 47 19.29 -2.14 -19.19
CA LEU A 47 18.89 -0.98 -18.39
C LEU A 47 17.36 -0.95 -18.21
N SER A 48 16.60 -1.15 -19.27
CA SER A 48 15.13 -1.24 -19.23
C SER A 48 14.65 -2.34 -18.29
N LEU A 49 15.15 -3.57 -18.45
CA LEU A 49 14.79 -4.69 -17.56
C LEU A 49 15.15 -4.42 -16.09
N LYS A 50 16.25 -3.71 -15.85
CA LYS A 50 16.67 -3.34 -14.49
C LYS A 50 15.76 -2.26 -13.89
N ILE A 51 15.30 -1.29 -14.68
CA ILE A 51 14.34 -0.27 -14.27
C ILE A 51 13.00 -0.92 -13.95
N GLU A 52 12.49 -1.77 -14.84
CA GLU A 52 11.23 -2.51 -14.62
C GLU A 52 11.26 -3.33 -13.34
N LYS A 53 12.35 -4.06 -13.07
CA LYS A 53 12.52 -4.81 -11.82
C LYS A 53 12.53 -3.93 -10.57
N ILE A 54 13.13 -2.74 -10.64
CA ILE A 54 13.15 -1.80 -9.51
C ILE A 54 11.73 -1.31 -9.24
N LEU A 55 11.03 -0.86 -10.28
CA LEU A 55 9.66 -0.36 -10.16
C LEU A 55 8.70 -1.43 -9.64
N LEU A 56 8.78 -2.65 -10.18
CA LEU A 56 7.90 -3.76 -9.78
C LEU A 56 8.16 -4.20 -8.33
N LYS A 57 9.42 -4.24 -7.89
CA LYS A 57 9.75 -4.54 -6.49
C LYS A 57 9.20 -3.47 -5.55
N GLU A 58 9.27 -2.21 -5.93
CA GLU A 58 8.76 -1.10 -5.13
C GLU A 58 7.23 -1.09 -5.09
N GLU A 59 6.55 -1.39 -6.19
CA GLU A 59 5.09 -1.60 -6.20
C GLU A 59 4.67 -2.72 -5.24
N VAL A 60 5.36 -3.87 -5.27
CA VAL A 60 5.11 -4.98 -4.34
C VAL A 60 5.38 -4.57 -2.89
N GLN A 61 6.42 -3.77 -2.65
CA GLN A 61 6.76 -3.33 -1.31
C GLN A 61 5.75 -2.31 -0.76
N ILE A 62 5.22 -1.41 -1.59
CA ILE A 62 4.15 -0.48 -1.22
C ILE A 62 2.87 -1.26 -0.92
N LEU A 63 2.53 -2.28 -1.72
CA LEU A 63 1.40 -3.15 -1.44
C LEU A 63 1.55 -3.94 -0.12
N GLN A 64 2.79 -4.23 0.29
CA GLN A 64 3.10 -4.81 1.60
C GLN A 64 3.09 -3.79 2.74
N GLU A 65 3.30 -2.49 2.46
CA GLU A 65 3.23 -1.42 3.46
C GLU A 65 1.80 -0.98 3.77
N VAL A 66 0.83 -1.18 2.85
CA VAL A 66 -0.57 -0.90 3.15
C VAL A 66 -1.11 -1.99 4.07
N PRO A 67 -1.42 -1.66 5.33
CA PRO A 67 -1.91 -2.65 6.28
C PRO A 67 -3.30 -3.13 5.88
N THR A 68 -3.56 -4.39 6.18
CA THR A 68 -4.89 -4.96 6.07
C THR A 68 -5.83 -4.37 7.12
N VAL A 69 -7.14 -4.46 6.86
CA VAL A 69 -8.16 -4.01 7.83
C VAL A 69 -8.00 -4.73 9.18
N ASP A 70 -7.63 -6.01 9.18
CA ASP A 70 -7.43 -6.78 10.41
C ASP A 70 -6.22 -6.29 11.23
N GLU A 71 -5.12 -5.92 10.57
CA GLU A 71 -3.94 -5.35 11.23
C GLU A 71 -4.26 -3.98 11.84
N VAL A 72 -4.91 -3.10 11.07
CA VAL A 72 -5.32 -1.79 11.59
C VAL A 72 -6.31 -1.93 12.73
N PHE A 73 -7.25 -2.89 12.64
CA PHE A 73 -8.18 -3.16 13.72
C PHE A 73 -7.44 -3.57 14.99
N LYS A 74 -6.48 -4.50 14.93
CA LYS A 74 -5.71 -4.93 16.11
C LYS A 74 -4.96 -3.76 16.75
N GLU A 75 -4.24 -2.96 15.97
CA GLU A 75 -3.53 -1.76 16.45
C GLU A 75 -4.49 -0.77 17.11
N TRP A 76 -5.63 -0.49 16.46
CA TRP A 76 -6.64 0.42 17.00
C TRP A 76 -7.23 -0.08 18.32
N ARG A 77 -7.39 -1.40 18.48
CA ARG A 77 -7.96 -2.01 19.69
C ARG A 77 -7.07 -1.86 20.92
N GLU A 78 -5.75 -1.81 20.75
CA GLU A 78 -4.83 -1.56 21.88
C GLU A 78 -5.13 -0.22 22.57
N ILE A 79 -5.50 0.80 21.80
CA ILE A 79 -5.83 2.14 22.33
C ILE A 79 -7.31 2.20 22.73
N ARG A 80 -8.20 1.71 21.86
CA ARG A 80 -9.65 1.84 22.04
C ARG A 80 -10.19 1.10 23.26
N ASP A 81 -9.56 -0.01 23.63
CA ASP A 81 -10.02 -0.83 24.75
C ASP A 81 -9.69 -0.22 26.10
N GLU A 82 -8.67 0.64 26.17
CA GLU A 82 -8.36 1.42 27.37
C GLU A 82 -9.36 2.58 27.58
N GLU A 83 -9.91 3.14 26.50
CA GLU A 83 -10.89 4.24 26.56
C GLU A 83 -12.29 3.78 27.01
N LEU A 84 -12.60 2.49 26.82
CA LEU A 84 -13.95 1.96 26.96
C LEU A 84 -14.12 1.06 28.18
N LYS A 85 -15.36 1.01 28.69
CA LYS A 85 -15.76 -0.01 29.67
C LYS A 85 -15.80 -1.39 29.02
N ALA A 86 -15.44 -2.44 29.76
CA ALA A 86 -15.37 -3.81 29.27
C ALA A 86 -16.65 -4.33 28.58
N SER A 87 -17.85 -3.93 29.03
CA SER A 87 -19.12 -4.30 28.39
C SER A 87 -19.30 -3.64 27.01
N SER A 88 -18.85 -2.40 26.86
CA SER A 88 -18.86 -1.67 25.60
C SER A 88 -17.83 -2.26 24.62
N VAL A 89 -16.64 -2.59 25.11
CA VAL A 89 -15.57 -3.30 24.38
C VAL A 89 -16.14 -4.56 23.73
N HIS A 90 -16.77 -5.43 24.51
CA HIS A 90 -17.34 -6.69 24.01
C HIS A 90 -18.40 -6.46 22.92
N THR A 91 -19.29 -5.49 23.12
CA THR A 91 -20.37 -5.18 22.17
C THR A 91 -19.81 -4.66 20.85
N GLU A 92 -18.79 -3.79 20.91
CA GLU A 92 -18.12 -3.24 19.74
C GLU A 92 -17.35 -4.33 18.98
N THR A 93 -16.55 -5.17 19.65
CA THR A 93 -15.84 -6.28 19.00
C THR A 93 -16.80 -7.21 18.28
N TRP A 94 -17.94 -7.54 18.90
CA TRP A 94 -18.93 -8.41 18.30
C TRP A 94 -19.53 -7.82 17.01
N ALA A 95 -19.72 -6.49 16.96
CA ALA A 95 -20.16 -5.79 15.76
C ALA A 95 -19.13 -5.85 14.61
N PHE A 96 -17.84 -6.03 14.93
CA PHE A 96 -16.76 -6.16 13.95
C PHE A 96 -16.54 -7.59 13.44
N ILE A 97 -16.99 -8.64 14.11
CA ILE A 97 -16.75 -10.04 13.68
C ILE A 97 -17.15 -10.29 12.22
N LYS A 98 -18.37 -9.90 11.84
CA LYS A 98 -18.86 -10.07 10.46
C LYS A 98 -18.16 -9.14 9.48
N PHE A 99 -17.73 -7.97 9.95
CA PHE A 99 -17.01 -6.98 9.14
C PHE A 99 -15.61 -7.50 8.80
N LEU A 100 -14.84 -7.92 9.80
CA LEU A 100 -13.49 -8.48 9.64
C LEU A 100 -13.51 -9.78 8.83
N LYS A 101 -14.55 -10.60 8.96
CA LYS A 101 -14.70 -11.79 8.08
C LYS A 101 -14.82 -11.43 6.60
N LYS A 102 -15.38 -10.26 6.27
CA LYS A 102 -15.61 -9.81 4.88
C LYS A 102 -14.44 -8.96 4.36
N PHE A 103 -13.93 -8.04 5.17
CA PHE A 103 -12.96 -7.02 4.76
C PHE A 103 -11.57 -7.20 5.39
N GLY A 104 -11.42 -8.07 6.39
CA GLY A 104 -10.22 -8.17 7.22
C GLY A 104 -8.93 -8.44 6.45
N THR A 105 -8.99 -9.25 5.39
CA THR A 105 -7.82 -9.57 4.54
C THR A 105 -7.55 -8.54 3.45
N GLN A 106 -8.44 -7.56 3.27
CA GLN A 106 -8.27 -6.54 2.24
C GLN A 106 -7.40 -5.40 2.78
N PRO A 107 -6.61 -4.75 1.91
CA PRO A 107 -5.92 -3.51 2.26
C PRO A 107 -6.94 -2.46 2.70
N ILE A 108 -6.66 -1.72 3.77
CA ILE A 108 -7.60 -0.71 4.27
C ILE A 108 -7.86 0.42 3.27
N SER A 109 -6.92 0.67 2.35
CA SER A 109 -7.04 1.65 1.26
C SER A 109 -8.11 1.28 0.23
N ASP A 110 -8.39 0.00 0.09
CA ASP A 110 -9.22 -0.54 -0.99
C ASP A 110 -10.70 -0.60 -0.58
N VAL A 111 -10.97 -0.56 0.73
CA VAL A 111 -12.34 -0.59 1.25
C VAL A 111 -13.01 0.76 1.05
N THR A 112 -14.04 0.78 0.20
CA THR A 112 -14.76 2.01 -0.12
C THR A 112 -15.96 2.23 0.80
N GLY A 113 -16.33 3.50 1.01
CA GLY A 113 -17.55 3.86 1.75
C GLY A 113 -18.83 3.25 1.16
N GLN A 114 -18.88 3.04 -0.16
CA GLN A 114 -20.00 2.38 -0.83
C GLN A 114 -20.13 0.89 -0.45
N GLU A 115 -19.01 0.17 -0.35
CA GLU A 115 -19.01 -1.24 0.05
C GLU A 115 -19.40 -1.41 1.52
N ILE A 116 -18.94 -0.51 2.39
CA ILE A 116 -19.36 -0.47 3.80
C ILE A 116 -20.85 -0.19 3.90
N GLN A 117 -21.37 0.78 3.14
CA GLN A 117 -22.80 1.09 3.13
C GLN A 117 -23.64 -0.10 2.67
N ARG A 118 -23.25 -0.77 1.57
CA ARG A 118 -23.91 -2.00 1.10
C ARG A 118 -23.87 -3.09 2.15
N PHE A 119 -22.72 -3.33 2.76
CA PHE A 119 -22.57 -4.30 3.84
C PHE A 119 -23.49 -4.01 5.04
N ILE A 120 -23.59 -2.76 5.47
CA ILE A 120 -24.48 -2.35 6.55
C ILE A 120 -25.95 -2.61 6.19
N LEU A 121 -26.34 -2.37 4.94
CA LEU A 121 -27.70 -2.63 4.45
C LEU A 121 -28.00 -4.13 4.40
N ASP A 122 -27.05 -4.96 3.94
CA ASP A 122 -27.18 -6.42 3.84
C ASP A 122 -27.38 -7.09 5.21
N LEU A 123 -26.93 -6.45 6.30
CA LEU A 123 -27.07 -6.98 7.66
C LEU A 123 -28.50 -6.91 8.21
N ASN A 124 -29.42 -6.25 7.50
CA ASN A 124 -30.84 -6.09 7.86
C ASN A 124 -31.08 -5.70 9.33
N LEU A 125 -30.32 -4.70 9.80
CA LEU A 125 -30.36 -4.25 11.19
C LEU A 125 -31.42 -3.17 11.42
N ALA A 126 -31.88 -3.09 12.66
CA ALA A 126 -32.68 -1.97 13.14
C ALA A 126 -31.97 -0.62 12.90
N PRO A 127 -32.72 0.47 12.61
CA PRO A 127 -32.14 1.76 12.27
C PRO A 127 -31.15 2.29 13.32
N THR A 128 -31.47 2.16 14.61
CA THR A 128 -30.61 2.61 15.72
C THR A 128 -29.28 1.84 15.76
N THR A 129 -29.33 0.51 15.64
CA THR A 129 -28.14 -0.34 15.56
C THR A 129 -27.31 -0.05 14.32
N ARG A 130 -27.95 0.33 13.21
CA ARG A 130 -27.27 0.71 11.96
C ARG A 130 -26.40 1.95 12.14
N VAL A 131 -26.93 2.98 12.81
CA VAL A 131 -26.20 4.21 13.13
C VAL A 131 -24.99 3.88 14.00
N ILE A 132 -25.18 3.08 15.05
CA ILE A 132 -24.09 2.67 15.96
C ILE A 132 -22.99 1.93 15.19
N ARG A 133 -23.33 0.94 14.34
CA ARG A 133 -22.33 0.21 13.55
C ARG A 133 -21.57 1.11 12.59
N LYS A 134 -22.27 2.07 11.96
CA LYS A 134 -21.63 3.06 11.10
C LYS A 134 -20.62 3.90 11.89
N THR A 135 -20.97 4.33 13.10
CA THR A 135 -20.07 5.08 13.98
C THR A 135 -18.81 4.26 14.30
N TYR A 136 -18.95 2.98 14.66
CA TYR A 136 -17.80 2.12 14.95
C TYR A 136 -16.87 1.97 13.75
N TYR A 137 -17.41 1.69 12.57
CA TYR A 137 -16.60 1.57 11.37
C TYR A 137 -15.90 2.89 11.03
N ASN A 138 -16.61 4.01 11.12
CA ASN A 138 -16.01 5.33 10.91
C ASN A 138 -14.84 5.60 11.85
N LEU A 139 -14.94 5.24 13.14
CA LEU A 139 -13.84 5.44 14.11
C LEU A 139 -12.58 4.65 13.71
N LEU A 140 -12.74 3.40 13.23
CA LEU A 140 -11.62 2.60 12.73
C LEU A 140 -10.97 3.27 11.51
N PHE A 141 -11.77 3.73 10.55
CA PHE A 141 -11.23 4.37 9.34
C PHE A 141 -10.62 5.75 9.63
N GLU A 142 -11.19 6.52 10.54
CA GLU A 142 -10.64 7.80 11.00
C GLU A 142 -9.29 7.60 11.69
N TYR A 143 -9.17 6.57 12.55
CA TYR A 143 -7.89 6.16 13.10
C TYR A 143 -6.87 5.83 12.00
N ALA A 144 -7.28 5.04 11.00
CA ALA A 144 -6.39 4.68 9.89
C ALA A 144 -5.95 5.89 9.04
N GLN A 145 -6.83 6.88 8.87
CA GLN A 145 -6.50 8.13 8.19
C GLN A 145 -5.50 8.96 8.98
N ASN A 146 -5.73 9.12 10.28
CA ASN A 146 -4.93 9.98 11.14
C ASN A 146 -3.54 9.39 11.44
N VAL A 147 -3.43 8.08 11.63
CA VAL A 147 -2.17 7.42 12.01
C VAL A 147 -1.33 7.02 10.80
N LYS A 148 -1.97 6.64 9.68
CA LYS A 148 -1.25 6.05 8.53
C LYS A 148 -1.43 6.82 7.21
N GLY A 149 -2.33 7.80 7.10
CA GLY A 149 -2.50 8.57 5.86
C GLY A 149 -2.89 7.74 4.62
N HIS A 150 -3.36 6.50 4.80
CA HIS A 150 -3.59 5.53 3.72
C HIS A 150 -5.07 5.23 3.44
N ALA A 151 -5.99 5.67 4.30
CA ALA A 151 -7.43 5.46 4.08
C ALA A 151 -8.03 6.64 3.30
N LYS A 152 -8.79 6.36 2.24
CA LYS A 152 -9.66 7.34 1.57
C LYS A 152 -11.11 7.04 1.98
N MET A 153 -11.69 7.85 2.87
CA MET A 153 -13.15 8.01 2.93
C MET A 153 -13.54 9.31 2.24
#